data_AF-A0A9D3W610-F1
#
_entry.id   AF-A0A9D3W610-F1
#
_cell.length_a   1.000
_cell.length_b   1.000
_cell.length_c   1.000
_cell.angle_alpha   90.00
_cell.angle_beta   90.00
_cell.angle_gamma   90.00
#
_symmetry.space_group_name_H-M   'P 1'
#
loop_
_entity.id
_entity.type
_entity.pdbx_description
1 polymer ?
#
loop_
_entity_poly.entity_id
_entity_poly.type
_entity_poly.pdbx_seq_one_letter_code
_entity_poly.pdbx_strand_id
1 'polypeptide(L)' 'MPLGTAIHNIEITLGRGGQLARAAGAIAKLIEKEGKSTILKLPSGEVRLISKNYSATVGQVGNVGVNQKKFW' A
#
# COMPACT_ATOMS: atom_id res chain seq x y z
N MET A 1 -1.33 -11.76 -6.44
CA MET A 1 -0.38 -11.38 -5.36
C MET A 1 -0.53 -12.34 -4.19
N PRO A 2 0.53 -12.95 -3.65
CA PRO A 2 0.52 -13.78 -2.45
C PRO A 2 0.22 -13.02 -1.14
N LEU A 3 -0.21 -13.69 -0.07
CA LEU A 3 -0.31 -13.07 1.26
C LEU A 3 1.07 -12.63 1.77
N GLY A 4 1.11 -11.60 2.61
CA GLY A 4 2.34 -11.01 3.15
C GLY A 4 3.11 -10.11 2.17
N THR A 5 2.68 -10.03 0.90
CA THR A 5 3.33 -9.18 -0.10
C THR A 5 3.35 -7.72 0.35
N ALA A 6 4.53 -7.09 0.24
CA ALA A 6 4.73 -5.65 0.39
C ALA A 6 4.22 -4.93 -0.87
N ILE A 7 3.35 -3.94 -0.69
CA ILE A 7 2.73 -3.22 -1.80
C ILE A 7 2.66 -1.71 -1.53
N HIS A 8 2.61 -0.92 -2.60
CA HIS A 8 2.43 0.52 -2.57
C HIS A 8 1.58 0.98 -3.77
N ASN A 9 1.27 2.27 -3.84
CA ASN A 9 0.46 2.86 -4.91
C ASN A 9 -0.90 2.14 -5.11
N ILE A 10 -1.65 2.00 -4.01
CA ILE A 10 -2.88 1.19 -3.96
C ILE A 10 -4.08 2.03 -4.41
N GLU A 11 -4.85 1.49 -5.34
CA GLU A 11 -6.11 2.05 -5.80
C GLU A 11 -7.26 1.73 -4.81
N ILE A 12 -8.18 2.68 -4.61
CA ILE A 12 -9.39 2.49 -3.77
C ILE A 12 -10.70 2.79 -4.51
N THR A 13 -10.60 3.30 -5.73
CA THR A 13 -11.71 3.48 -6.67
C THR A 13 -11.23 3.00 -8.01
N LEU A 14 -11.94 2.03 -8.59
CA LEU A 14 -11.54 1.39 -9.85
C LEU A 14 -11.33 2.42 -10.97
N GLY A 15 -10.19 2.36 -11.64
CA GLY A 15 -9.83 3.23 -12.77
C GLY A 15 -9.37 4.63 -12.38
N ARG A 16 -9.24 4.95 -11.09
CA ARG A 16 -8.79 6.28 -10.61
C ARG A 16 -7.30 6.29 -10.26
N GLY A 17 -6.61 5.18 -10.48
CA GLY A 17 -5.18 5.04 -10.16
C GLY A 17 -4.92 4.89 -8.67
N GLY A 18 -3.65 4.71 -8.32
CA GLY A 18 -3.23 4.53 -6.93
C GLY A 18 -3.38 5.82 -6.12
N GLN A 19 -3.98 5.70 -4.95
CA GLN A 19 -4.29 6.82 -4.05
C GLN A 19 -3.57 6.67 -2.71
N LEU A 20 -3.43 5.44 -2.21
CA LEU A 20 -2.81 5.14 -0.92
C LEU A 20 -1.36 4.66 -1.05
N ALA A 21 -0.59 4.83 0.04
CA ALA A 21 0.80 4.39 0.17
C ALA A 21 1.70 4.90 -0.98
N ARG A 22 1.73 6.23 -1.19
CA ARG A 22 2.53 6.89 -2.24
C ARG A 22 3.69 7.75 -1.72
N ALA A 23 3.71 8.04 -0.42
CA ALA A 23 4.76 8.83 0.19
C ALA A 23 6.09 8.07 0.20
N ALA A 24 7.21 8.80 0.32
CA ALA A 24 8.54 8.21 0.42
C ALA A 24 8.61 7.15 1.54
N GLY A 25 9.18 5.99 1.24
CA GLY A 25 9.24 4.85 2.16
C GLY A 25 7.90 4.18 2.50
N ALA A 26 6.77 4.61 1.94
CA ALA A 26 5.48 4.01 2.26
C ALA A 26 5.41 2.54 1.81
N ILE A 27 4.87 1.71 2.69
CA ILE A 27 4.66 0.28 2.47
C ILE A 27 3.36 -0.14 3.14
N ALA A 28 2.52 -0.85 2.40
CA ALA A 28 1.37 -1.56 2.92
C ALA A 28 1.61 -3.07 2.82
N LYS A 29 0.93 -3.84 3.66
CA LYS A 29 1.01 -5.31 3.65
C LYS A 29 -0.34 -5.90 3.35
N LEU A 30 -0.31 -6.93 2.52
CA LEU A 30 -1.46 -7.75 2.19
C LEU A 30 -1.66 -8.81 3.26
N ILE A 31 -2.68 -8.64 4.11
CA ILE A 31 -2.91 -9.48 5.30
C ILE A 31 -3.69 -10.74 4.90
N GLU A 32 -4.81 -10.54 4.21
CA GLU A 32 -5.77 -11.60 3.96
C GLU A 32 -6.53 -11.34 2.66
N LYS A 33 -7.06 -12.40 2.05
CA LYS A 33 -7.86 -12.36 0.84
C LYS A 33 -9.03 -13.30 1.00
N GLU A 34 -10.23 -12.78 0.83
CA GLU A 34 -11.44 -13.58 0.92
C GLU A 34 -12.40 -13.16 -0.20
N GLY A 35 -12.79 -14.13 -1.03
CA GLY A 35 -13.71 -13.90 -2.15
C GLY A 35 -13.30 -12.73 -3.05
N LYS A 36 -14.14 -11.67 -3.05
CA LYS A 36 -13.98 -10.46 -3.86
C LYS A 36 -13.25 -9.32 -3.14
N SER A 37 -12.91 -9.51 -1.87
CA SER A 37 -12.31 -8.48 -1.03
C SER A 37 -10.93 -8.91 -0.54
N THR A 38 -10.18 -7.95 -0.05
CA THR A 38 -8.80 -8.14 0.41
C THR A 38 -8.54 -7.18 1.54
N ILE A 39 -7.87 -7.66 2.59
CA ILE A 39 -7.53 -6.87 3.77
C ILE A 39 -6.08 -6.44 3.67
N LEU A 40 -5.85 -5.13 3.79
CA LEU A 40 -4.53 -4.53 3.79
C LEU A 40 -4.26 -3.87 5.14
N LYS A 41 -3.00 -3.90 5.58
CA LYS A 41 -2.48 -3.03 6.63
C LYS A 41 -1.74 -1.87 5.98
N LEU A 42 -2.22 -0.66 6.21
CA LEU A 42 -1.67 0.58 5.67
C LEU A 42 -0.43 1.04 6.45
N PRO A 43 0.38 1.98 5.91
CA PRO A 43 1.54 2.55 6.62
C PRO A 43 1.18 3.19 7.96
N SER A 44 -0.04 3.71 8.11
CA SER A 44 -0.57 4.25 9.37
C SER A 44 -0.82 3.19 10.45
N GLY A 45 -0.79 1.91 10.09
CA GLY A 45 -1.23 0.80 10.94
C GLY A 45 -2.71 0.45 10.80
N GLU A 46 -3.51 1.30 10.13
CA GLU A 46 -4.92 1.04 9.83
C GLU A 46 -5.07 -0.27 9.03
N VAL A 47 -6.04 -1.09 9.44
CA VAL A 47 -6.45 -2.28 8.70
C VAL A 47 -7.69 -1.94 7.89
N ARG A 48 -7.63 -2.15 6.58
CA ARG A 48 -8.67 -1.72 5.65
C ARG A 48 -9.04 -2.82 4.66
N LEU A 49 -10.34 -3.00 4.47
CA LEU A 49 -10.92 -3.85 3.45
C LEU A 49 -10.98 -3.10 2.11
N ILE A 50 -10.49 -3.72 1.04
CA ILE A 50 -10.55 -3.19 -0.33
C ILE A 50 -11.03 -4.27 -1.30
N SER A 51 -11.48 -3.84 -2.49
CA SER A 51 -11.82 -4.78 -3.56
C SER A 51 -10.57 -5.44 -4.14
N LYS A 52 -10.67 -6.73 -4.47
CA LYS A 52 -9.62 -7.49 -5.15
C LYS A 52 -9.36 -6.99 -6.58
N ASN A 53 -10.29 -6.23 -7.16
CA ASN A 53 -10.17 -5.67 -8.51
C ASN A 53 -9.31 -4.40 -8.57
N TYR A 54 -8.94 -3.82 -7.43
CA TYR A 54 -8.10 -2.63 -7.40
C TYR A 54 -6.63 -2.96 -7.66
N SER A 55 -5.97 -2.10 -8.43
CA SER A 55 -4.56 -2.28 -8.77
C SER A 55 -3.64 -1.79 -7.65
N ALA A 56 -2.48 -2.44 -7.51
CA ALA A 56 -1.40 -2.03 -6.61
C ALA A 56 -0.05 -2.47 -7.19
N THR A 57 1.02 -1.78 -6.78
CA THR A 57 2.40 -2.08 -7.21
C THR A 57 3.12 -2.87 -6.12
N VAL A 58 3.89 -3.88 -6.50
CA VAL A 58 4.70 -4.68 -5.55
C VAL A 58 5.92 -3.88 -5.12
N GLY A 59 6.27 -3.96 -3.83
CA GLY A 59 7.43 -3.31 -3.23
C GLY A 59 7.08 -2.09 -2.38
N GLN A 60 8.12 -1.37 -1.97
CA GLN A 60 8.06 -0.16 -1.15
C GLN A 60 8.39 1.07 -2.00
N VAL A 61 7.81 2.22 -1.66
CA VAL A 61 8.21 3.49 -2.29
C VAL A 61 9.66 3.83 -1.92
N GLY A 62 10.45 4.26 -2.91
CA GLY A 62 11.84 4.68 -2.69
C GLY A 62 12.01 5.87 -1.74
N ASN A 63 13.26 6.35 -1.61
CA ASN A 63 13.62 7.48 -0.73
C ASN A 63 13.26 7.25 0.76
N VAL A 64 13.46 6.03 1.26
CA VAL A 64 13.12 5.62 2.64
C VAL A 64 13.75 6.52 3.71
N GLY A 65 14.98 6.98 3.47
CA GLY A 65 15.73 7.83 4.39
C GLY A 65 15.40 9.32 4.32
N VAL A 66 14.30 9.74 3.66
CA VAL A 66 14.01 11.17 3.48
C VAL A 66 13.95 11.94 4.81
N ASN A 67 13.44 11.30 5.87
CA ASN A 67 13.32 11.88 7.20
C ASN A 67 14.64 11.90 8.00
N GLN A 68 15.70 11.28 7.48
CA GLN A 68 17.03 11.32 8.11
C GLN A 68 17.83 12.57 7.72
N LYS A 69 17.35 13.33 6.73
CA LYS A 69 17.98 14.58 6.33
C LYS A 69 17.75 15.62 7.41
N LYS A 70 18.83 16.16 7.96
CA LYS A 70 18.77 17.35 8.81
C LYS A 70 18.49 18.54 7.92
N PHE A 71 17.39 19.22 8.21
CA PHE A 71 17.23 20.59 7.79
C PHE A 71 17.93 21.41 8.86
N TRP A 72 19.07 22.00 8.50
CA TRP A 72 19.98 22.80 9.33
C TRP A 72 20.86 21.99 10.30
#